data_AF-A0A1T4WI49-F1
#
_entry.id   AF-A0A1T4WI49-F1
#
_cell.length_a   1.000
_cell.length_b   1.000
_cell.length_c   1.000
_cell.angle_alpha   90.00
_cell.angle_beta   90.00
_cell.angle_gamma   90.00
#
_symmetry.space_group_name_H-M   'P 1'
#
loop_
_entity.id
_entity.type
_entity.pdbx_description
1 polymer ?
#
loop_
_entity_poly.entity_id
_entity_poly.type
_entity_poly.pdbx_seq_one_letter_code
_entity_poly.pdbx_strand_id
1 'polypeptide(L)'
;MLEATKKNTELNGDVYGVPHIWGTSGLVVDTKTAAGIKDYTDLCDATYKGKISYRLKRPTLIGFAFAMGEDPFAAYNDPAKYQAILDKVQQKLIECKPNVKAYWSGGDELLNLVRSGEVVGAMAWDAGGWKVNRDNADITFVAPESGALGALLLKSMELNLEATI
;
A
#
# COMPACT_ATOMS: atom_id res chain seq x y z
N MET A 1 14.73 3.10 -12.70
CA MET A 1 14.93 3.65 -11.34
C MET A 1 15.74 4.95 -11.35
N LEU A 2 17.00 4.95 -11.81
CA LEU A 2 17.85 6.16 -11.81
C LEU A 2 17.18 7.36 -12.51
N GLU A 3 16.63 7.16 -13.70
CA GLU A 3 15.95 8.24 -14.45
C GLU A 3 14.70 8.78 -13.73
N ALA A 4 13.94 7.90 -13.07
CA ALA A 4 12.81 8.32 -12.25
C ALA A 4 13.27 9.07 -11.00
N THR A 5 14.40 8.68 -10.37
CA THR A 5 14.99 9.43 -9.27
C THR A 5 15.38 10.82 -9.72
N LYS A 6 16.20 10.95 -10.77
CA LYS A 6 16.64 12.24 -11.31
C LYS A 6 15.46 13.17 -11.55
N LYS A 7 14.44 12.71 -12.29
CA LYS A 7 13.22 13.48 -12.57
C LYS A 7 12.53 14.01 -11.31
N ASN A 8 12.54 13.26 -10.19
CA ASN A 8 11.82 13.62 -8.97
C ASN A 8 12.70 14.31 -7.91
N THR A 9 14.02 14.36 -8.09
CA THR A 9 14.96 14.93 -7.11
C THR A 9 15.89 15.98 -7.69
N GLU A 10 15.66 16.35 -8.96
CA GLU A 10 16.38 17.45 -9.60
C GLU A 10 15.82 18.78 -9.13
N LEU A 11 16.71 19.68 -8.72
CA LEU A 11 16.41 21.07 -8.45
C LEU A 11 17.50 21.91 -9.12
N ASN A 12 17.10 22.81 -10.02
CA ASN A 12 18.02 23.69 -10.75
C ASN A 12 19.15 22.97 -11.51
N GLY A 13 18.88 21.76 -12.01
CA GLY A 13 19.85 20.95 -12.76
C GLY A 13 20.76 20.05 -11.90
N ASP A 14 20.69 20.17 -10.57
CA ASP A 14 21.42 19.33 -9.63
C ASP A 14 20.50 18.26 -9.02
N VAL A 15 21.03 17.05 -8.84
CA VAL A 15 20.28 15.88 -8.33
C VAL A 15 20.57 15.69 -6.83
N TYR A 16 19.56 15.87 -5.99
CA TYR A 16 19.70 15.85 -4.51
C TYR A 16 19.25 14.54 -3.85
N GLY A 17 18.94 13.51 -4.63
CA GLY A 17 18.49 12.24 -4.10
C GLY A 17 19.07 11.06 -4.85
N VAL A 18 19.33 9.98 -4.10
CA VAL A 18 19.74 8.70 -4.65
C VAL A 18 18.67 7.64 -4.38
N PRO A 19 18.41 6.73 -5.32
CA PRO A 19 17.51 5.60 -5.06
C PRO A 19 18.15 4.70 -4.01
N HIS A 20 17.47 4.52 -2.88
CA HIS A 20 17.99 3.72 -1.78
C HIS A 20 17.23 2.40 -1.64
N ILE A 21 15.89 2.46 -1.59
CA ILE A 21 15.04 1.28 -1.44
C ILE A 21 13.89 1.38 -2.42
N TRP A 22 13.52 0.26 -3.02
CA TRP A 22 12.30 0.12 -3.81
C TRP A 22 11.51 -1.07 -3.28
N GLY A 23 10.21 -1.07 -3.49
CA GLY A 23 9.34 -2.16 -3.10
C GLY A 23 7.93 -1.96 -3.60
N THR A 24 7.11 -2.97 -3.40
CA THR A 24 5.73 -3.02 -3.89
C THR A 24 4.77 -3.16 -2.73
N SER A 25 3.67 -2.40 -2.77
CA SER A 25 2.52 -2.60 -1.90
C SER A 25 1.46 -3.39 -2.65
N GLY A 26 1.07 -4.53 -2.10
CA GLY A 26 0.06 -5.43 -2.66
C GLY A 26 -0.69 -6.10 -1.54
N LEU A 27 -0.89 -7.42 -1.65
CA LEU A 27 -1.64 -8.20 -0.69
C LEU A 27 -0.72 -9.24 -0.04
N VAL A 28 -0.77 -9.39 1.27
CA VAL A 28 -0.20 -10.52 1.99
C VAL A 28 -1.35 -11.37 2.48
N VAL A 29 -1.40 -12.63 2.02
CA VAL A 29 -2.57 -13.48 2.14
C VAL A 29 -2.15 -14.86 2.63
N ASP A 30 -2.86 -15.37 3.64
CA ASP A 30 -2.88 -16.80 3.94
C ASP A 30 -3.72 -17.52 2.87
N THR A 31 -3.03 -18.11 1.91
CA THR A 31 -3.67 -18.77 0.76
C THR A 31 -4.46 -20.01 1.14
N LYS A 32 -4.21 -20.60 2.30
CA LYS A 32 -4.96 -21.76 2.77
C LYS A 32 -6.36 -21.37 3.23
N THR A 33 -6.51 -20.20 3.83
CA THR A 33 -7.78 -19.74 4.40
C THR A 33 -8.46 -18.64 3.61
N ALA A 34 -7.72 -17.94 2.73
CA ALA A 34 -8.18 -16.77 2.02
C ALA A 34 -7.70 -16.68 0.56
N ALA A 35 -7.59 -17.80 -0.16
CA ALA A 35 -7.25 -17.84 -1.59
C ALA A 35 -8.17 -17.00 -2.50
N GLY A 36 -9.34 -16.58 -2.01
CA GLY A 36 -10.25 -15.69 -2.71
C GLY A 36 -9.80 -14.23 -2.78
N ILE A 37 -8.82 -13.82 -1.96
CA ILE A 37 -8.29 -12.46 -1.95
C ILE A 37 -7.29 -12.30 -3.10
N LYS A 38 -7.72 -11.68 -4.18
CA LYS A 38 -6.92 -11.43 -5.39
C LYS A 38 -6.80 -9.96 -5.72
N ASP A 39 -7.66 -9.12 -5.18
CA ASP A 39 -7.64 -7.68 -5.36
C ASP A 39 -7.96 -6.92 -4.06
N TYR A 40 -7.72 -5.61 -4.04
CA TYR A 40 -7.87 -4.78 -2.84
C TYR A 40 -9.31 -4.79 -2.30
N THR A 41 -10.32 -4.86 -3.17
CA THR A 41 -11.73 -4.90 -2.76
C THR A 41 -12.16 -6.23 -2.16
N ASP A 42 -11.44 -7.33 -2.42
CA ASP A 42 -11.76 -8.66 -1.87
C ASP A 42 -11.51 -8.71 -0.36
N LEU A 43 -10.67 -7.82 0.16
CA LEU A 43 -10.51 -7.56 1.59
C LEU A 43 -11.85 -7.19 2.26
N CYS A 44 -12.85 -6.75 1.49
CA CYS A 44 -14.17 -6.37 1.98
C CYS A 44 -15.22 -7.48 1.85
N ASP A 45 -14.85 -8.69 1.43
CA ASP A 45 -15.77 -9.83 1.41
C ASP A 45 -16.19 -10.24 2.82
N ALA A 46 -17.49 -10.37 3.07
CA ALA A 46 -18.06 -10.66 4.40
C ALA A 46 -17.54 -11.98 5.02
N THR A 47 -17.07 -12.91 4.20
CA THR A 47 -16.41 -14.16 4.64
C THR A 47 -15.20 -13.88 5.53
N TYR A 48 -14.57 -12.73 5.37
CA TYR A 48 -13.37 -12.36 6.12
C TYR A 48 -13.62 -11.38 7.26
N LYS A 49 -14.85 -11.29 7.75
CA LYS A 49 -15.24 -10.40 8.84
C LYS A 49 -14.28 -10.50 10.04
N GLY A 50 -13.75 -9.35 10.48
CA GLY A 50 -12.81 -9.24 11.60
C GLY A 50 -11.46 -9.92 11.40
N LYS A 51 -11.05 -10.27 10.17
CA LYS A 51 -9.80 -10.99 9.86
C LYS A 51 -8.90 -10.28 8.86
N ILE A 52 -9.14 -9.00 8.59
CA ILE A 52 -8.44 -8.26 7.56
C ILE A 52 -7.69 -7.08 8.15
N SER A 53 -6.61 -6.64 7.50
CA SER A 53 -5.87 -5.47 7.94
C SER A 53 -5.30 -4.66 6.78
N TYR A 54 -5.24 -3.35 6.94
CA TYR A 54 -4.58 -2.44 6.01
C TYR A 54 -4.27 -1.12 6.69
N ARG A 55 -3.48 -0.27 6.05
CA ARG A 55 -3.18 1.08 6.57
C ARG A 55 -4.21 2.07 6.09
N LEU A 56 -4.53 3.10 6.89
CA LEU A 56 -5.28 4.27 6.41
C LEU A 56 -4.31 5.33 5.92
N LYS A 57 -3.63 5.04 4.80
CA LYS A 57 -2.67 5.94 4.16
C LYS A 57 -2.98 6.04 2.67
N ARG A 58 -2.38 7.05 2.02
CA ARG A 58 -2.56 7.33 0.58
C ARG A 58 -2.45 6.09 -0.33
N PRO A 59 -1.51 5.13 -0.13
CA PRO A 59 -1.45 3.93 -0.97
C PRO A 59 -2.75 3.13 -0.96
N THR A 60 -3.41 2.98 0.19
CA THR A 60 -4.69 2.26 0.30
C THR A 60 -5.79 2.96 -0.48
N LEU A 61 -5.85 4.29 -0.41
CA LEU A 61 -6.84 5.05 -1.19
C LEU A 61 -6.63 4.85 -2.69
N ILE A 62 -5.38 4.87 -3.13
CA ILE A 62 -5.01 4.67 -4.54
C ILE A 62 -5.31 3.23 -4.98
N GLY A 63 -4.94 2.23 -4.18
CA GLY A 63 -5.16 0.82 -4.50
C GLY A 63 -6.65 0.50 -4.61
N PHE A 64 -7.46 0.97 -3.66
CA PHE A 64 -8.91 0.82 -3.73
C PHE A 64 -9.52 1.56 -4.93
N ALA A 65 -9.03 2.75 -5.27
CA ALA A 65 -9.50 3.45 -6.48
C ALA A 65 -9.28 2.60 -7.74
N PHE A 66 -8.07 2.03 -7.90
CA PHE A 66 -7.76 1.17 -9.03
C PHE A 66 -8.60 -0.11 -9.06
N ALA A 67 -8.79 -0.78 -7.93
CA ALA A 67 -9.66 -1.96 -7.83
C ALA A 67 -11.13 -1.64 -8.14
N MET A 68 -11.55 -0.39 -7.94
CA MET A 68 -12.88 0.09 -8.31
C MET A 68 -12.96 0.58 -9.77
N GLY A 69 -11.89 0.46 -10.55
CA GLY A 69 -11.80 0.90 -11.95
C GLY A 69 -11.56 2.40 -12.14
N GLU A 70 -11.20 3.12 -11.09
CA GLU A 70 -10.86 4.55 -11.13
C GLU A 70 -9.35 4.75 -11.31
N ASP A 71 -8.95 5.81 -12.02
CA ASP A 71 -7.56 6.24 -12.11
C ASP A 71 -7.35 7.57 -11.37
N PRO A 72 -6.87 7.54 -10.11
CA PRO A 72 -6.63 8.75 -9.34
C PRO A 72 -5.50 9.60 -9.93
N PHE A 73 -4.51 9.02 -10.62
CA PHE A 73 -3.39 9.78 -11.18
C PHE A 73 -3.83 10.65 -12.37
N ALA A 74 -4.74 10.14 -13.20
CA ALA A 74 -5.33 10.90 -14.29
C ALA A 74 -6.14 12.13 -13.81
N ALA A 75 -6.53 12.17 -12.54
CA ALA A 75 -7.29 13.26 -11.94
C ALA A 75 -6.43 14.29 -11.18
N TYR A 76 -5.10 14.19 -11.17
CA TYR A 76 -4.25 15.07 -10.34
C TYR A 76 -4.34 16.56 -10.69
N ASN A 77 -4.70 16.89 -11.93
CA ASN A 77 -4.90 18.27 -12.37
C ASN A 77 -6.37 18.74 -12.24
N ASP A 78 -7.26 17.89 -11.73
CA ASP A 78 -8.69 18.18 -11.54
C ASP A 78 -9.13 17.84 -10.10
N PRO A 79 -9.10 18.83 -9.19
CA PRO A 79 -9.45 18.62 -7.79
C PRO A 79 -10.87 18.07 -7.57
N ALA A 80 -11.84 18.48 -8.40
CA ALA A 80 -13.23 18.06 -8.26
C ALA A 80 -13.39 16.58 -8.64
N LYS A 81 -12.77 16.17 -9.76
CA LYS A 81 -12.73 14.76 -10.17
C LYS A 81 -11.99 13.90 -9.15
N TYR A 82 -10.86 14.39 -8.63
CA TYR A 82 -10.09 13.67 -7.61
C TYR A 82 -10.90 13.48 -6.32
N GLN A 83 -11.61 14.52 -5.87
CA GLN A 83 -12.48 14.42 -4.69
C GLN A 83 -13.61 13.40 -4.90
N ALA A 84 -14.23 13.36 -6.08
CA ALA A 84 -15.28 12.39 -6.38
C ALA A 84 -14.77 10.93 -6.32
N ILE A 85 -13.53 10.67 -6.76
CA ILE A 85 -12.89 9.36 -6.62
C ILE A 85 -12.67 9.03 -5.14
N LEU A 86 -12.17 9.99 -4.35
CA LEU A 86 -11.96 9.80 -2.92
C LEU A 86 -13.26 9.52 -2.16
N ASP A 87 -14.36 10.18 -2.51
CA ASP A 87 -15.66 9.97 -1.87
C ASP A 87 -16.17 8.54 -2.11
N LYS A 88 -16.01 8.02 -3.33
CA LYS A 88 -16.35 6.62 -3.65
C LYS A 88 -15.50 5.63 -2.84
N VAL A 89 -14.19 5.87 -2.78
CA VAL A 89 -13.27 5.03 -2.00
C VAL A 89 -13.60 5.10 -0.51
N GLN A 90 -13.92 6.27 0.02
CA GLN A 90 -14.32 6.45 1.42
C GLN A 90 -15.56 5.61 1.74
N GLN A 91 -16.60 5.67 0.90
CA GLN A 91 -17.80 4.85 1.07
C GLN A 91 -17.45 3.37 1.11
N LYS A 92 -16.60 2.91 0.17
CA LYS A 92 -16.18 1.51 0.13
C LYS A 92 -15.41 1.09 1.38
N LEU A 93 -14.52 1.94 1.89
CA LEU A 93 -13.77 1.66 3.12
C LEU A 93 -14.66 1.66 4.37
N ILE A 94 -15.73 2.46 4.40
CA ILE A 94 -16.73 2.42 5.48
C ILE A 94 -17.46 1.07 5.46
N GLU A 95 -17.87 0.58 4.28
CA GLU A 95 -18.48 -0.75 4.12
C GLU A 95 -17.52 -1.87 4.55
N CYS A 96 -16.22 -1.70 4.28
CA CYS A 96 -15.18 -2.67 4.60
C CYS A 96 -14.85 -2.74 6.10
N LYS A 97 -15.22 -1.72 6.89
CA LYS A 97 -14.84 -1.59 8.30
C LYS A 97 -15.15 -2.82 9.17
N PRO A 98 -16.28 -3.53 9.02
CA PRO A 98 -16.56 -4.76 9.79
C PRO A 98 -15.55 -5.89 9.57
N ASN A 99 -14.82 -5.86 8.45
CA ASN A 99 -13.79 -6.85 8.13
C ASN A 99 -12.46 -6.55 8.79
N VAL A 100 -12.22 -5.29 9.15
CA VAL A 100 -10.94 -4.85 9.66
C VAL A 100 -10.79 -5.25 11.12
N LYS A 101 -9.79 -6.12 11.37
CA LYS A 101 -9.34 -6.49 12.72
C LYS A 101 -8.62 -5.33 13.38
N ALA A 102 -7.67 -4.74 12.67
CA ALA A 102 -6.84 -3.63 13.11
C ALA A 102 -6.32 -2.84 11.90
N TYR A 103 -6.07 -1.54 12.11
CA TYR A 103 -5.34 -0.71 11.15
C TYR A 103 -3.88 -0.64 11.57
N TRP A 104 -3.03 -1.42 10.91
CA TRP A 104 -1.63 -1.51 11.30
C TRP A 104 -0.87 -0.22 10.95
N SER A 105 0.09 0.13 11.80
CA SER A 105 0.91 1.34 11.66
C SER A 105 2.36 1.01 11.35
N GLY A 106 2.90 -0.02 12.01
CA GLY A 106 4.26 -0.54 11.85
C GLY A 106 4.28 -1.92 11.20
N GLY A 107 5.36 -2.22 10.47
CA GLY A 107 5.50 -3.51 9.79
C GLY A 107 5.42 -4.70 10.74
N ASP A 108 6.12 -4.66 11.87
CA ASP A 108 6.16 -5.77 12.83
C ASP A 108 4.80 -6.06 13.49
N GLU A 109 3.97 -5.03 13.70
CA GLU A 109 2.59 -5.18 14.18
C GLU A 109 1.79 -6.05 13.20
N LEU A 110 1.84 -5.74 11.91
CA LEU A 110 1.20 -6.54 10.87
C LEU A 110 1.75 -7.97 10.84
N LEU A 111 3.08 -8.15 10.88
CA LEU A 111 3.68 -9.48 10.80
C LEU A 111 3.22 -10.37 11.95
N ASN A 112 3.04 -9.81 13.15
CA ASN A 112 2.53 -10.55 14.30
C ASN A 112 1.06 -10.96 14.12
N LEU A 113 0.21 -10.07 13.60
CA LEU A 113 -1.21 -10.36 13.32
C LEU A 113 -1.38 -11.46 12.27
N VAL A 114 -0.54 -11.46 11.25
CA VAL A 114 -0.57 -12.47 10.18
C VAL A 114 -0.02 -13.81 10.69
N ARG A 115 1.06 -13.80 11.48
CA ARG A 115 1.62 -15.01 12.10
C ARG A 115 0.69 -15.65 13.12
N SER A 116 -0.08 -14.86 13.87
CA SER A 116 -1.07 -15.38 14.83
C SER A 116 -2.32 -15.94 14.15
N GLY A 117 -2.51 -15.68 12.86
CA GLY A 117 -3.72 -16.04 12.12
C GLY A 117 -4.93 -15.17 12.49
N GLU A 118 -4.74 -14.10 13.29
CA GLU A 118 -5.80 -13.11 13.55
C GLU A 118 -6.16 -12.31 12.30
N VAL A 119 -5.19 -12.17 11.38
CA VAL A 119 -5.39 -11.58 10.06
C VAL A 119 -5.01 -12.59 8.99
N VAL A 120 -5.93 -12.87 8.07
CA VAL A 120 -5.75 -13.82 6.96
C VAL A 120 -5.43 -13.14 5.63
N GLY A 121 -5.68 -11.84 5.55
CA GLY A 121 -5.40 -11.02 4.38
C GLY A 121 -5.09 -9.59 4.78
N ALA A 122 -4.09 -8.99 4.16
CA ALA A 122 -3.77 -7.61 4.42
C ALA A 122 -3.19 -6.88 3.22
N MET A 123 -3.50 -5.59 3.10
CA MET A 123 -2.70 -4.71 2.24
C MET A 123 -1.36 -4.43 2.93
N ALA A 124 -0.27 -4.83 2.28
CA ALA A 124 1.06 -4.86 2.89
C ALA A 124 2.19 -4.73 1.88
N TRP A 125 3.40 -4.50 2.40
CA TRP A 125 4.62 -4.50 1.60
C TRP A 125 5.08 -5.91 1.27
N ASP A 126 5.57 -6.11 0.05
CA ASP A 126 6.18 -7.35 -0.45
C ASP A 126 7.25 -7.93 0.48
N ALA A 127 8.16 -7.09 0.99
CA ALA A 127 9.20 -7.49 1.92
C ALA A 127 8.64 -8.11 3.22
N GLY A 128 7.49 -7.61 3.70
CA GLY A 128 6.79 -8.17 4.85
C GLY A 128 6.23 -9.55 4.54
N GLY A 129 5.55 -9.69 3.39
CA GLY A 129 5.02 -10.97 2.91
C GLY A 129 6.08 -12.04 2.78
N TRP A 130 7.20 -11.75 2.11
CA TRP A 130 8.31 -12.68 1.95
C TRP A 130 8.97 -13.05 3.27
N LYS A 131 9.01 -12.14 4.24
CA LYS A 131 9.56 -12.42 5.58
C LYS A 131 8.71 -13.47 6.30
N VAL A 132 7.38 -13.35 6.26
CA VAL A 132 6.48 -14.35 6.88
C VAL A 132 6.43 -15.64 6.08
N ASN A 133 6.49 -15.57 4.75
CA ASN A 133 6.48 -16.76 3.89
C ASN A 133 7.61 -17.75 4.22
N ARG A 134 8.80 -17.24 4.59
CA ARG A 134 9.92 -18.07 5.04
C ARG A 134 9.62 -18.89 6.30
N ASP A 135 8.74 -18.39 7.17
CA ASP A 135 8.32 -19.09 8.38
C ASP A 135 7.09 -19.98 8.13
N ASN A 136 6.20 -19.56 7.21
CA ASN A 136 5.01 -20.29 6.82
C ASN A 136 4.69 -20.07 5.33
N ALA A 137 4.87 -21.11 4.52
CA ALA A 137 4.67 -21.06 3.07
C ALA A 137 3.22 -20.79 2.63
N ASP A 138 2.23 -21.03 3.50
CA ASP A 138 0.82 -20.74 3.22
C ASP A 138 0.56 -19.23 3.10
N ILE A 139 1.38 -18.40 3.77
CA ILE A 139 1.29 -16.94 3.73
C ILE A 139 2.20 -16.43 2.63
N THR A 140 1.62 -15.83 1.59
CA THR A 140 2.39 -15.31 0.45
C THR A 140 2.01 -13.88 0.09
N PHE A 141 2.88 -13.25 -0.70
CA PHE A 141 2.55 -11.99 -1.35
C PHE A 141 1.79 -12.27 -2.65
N VAL A 142 0.61 -11.67 -2.78
CA VAL A 142 -0.24 -11.71 -3.97
C VAL A 142 -0.22 -10.32 -4.61
N ALA A 143 0.13 -10.28 -5.90
CA ALA A 143 -0.02 -9.08 -6.71
C ALA A 143 -1.51 -8.86 -7.02
N PRO A 144 -2.10 -7.70 -6.67
CA PRO A 144 -3.50 -7.41 -6.95
C PRO A 144 -3.81 -7.42 -8.44
N GLU A 145 -5.00 -7.88 -8.83
CA GLU A 145 -5.47 -7.82 -10.22
C GLU A 145 -5.56 -6.39 -10.75
N SER A 146 -5.91 -5.42 -9.90
CA SER A 146 -5.90 -3.99 -10.26
C SER A 146 -4.50 -3.38 -10.39
N GLY A 147 -3.44 -4.16 -10.16
CA GLY A 147 -2.06 -3.71 -10.20
C GLY A 147 -1.48 -3.36 -8.83
N ALA A 148 -0.24 -3.78 -8.62
CA ALA A 148 0.49 -3.54 -7.38
C ALA A 148 1.13 -2.14 -7.38
N LEU A 149 1.14 -1.47 -6.23
CA LEU A 149 1.66 -0.10 -6.11
C LEU A 149 3.15 -0.10 -5.82
N GLY A 150 3.95 0.33 -6.80
CA GLY A 150 5.39 0.51 -6.63
C GLY A 150 5.73 1.78 -5.84
N ALA A 151 6.68 1.67 -4.90
CA ALA A 151 7.24 2.81 -4.17
C ALA A 151 8.76 2.87 -4.35
N LEU A 152 9.27 4.09 -4.46
CA LEU A 152 10.69 4.40 -4.46
C LEU A 152 11.01 5.29 -3.26
N LEU A 153 11.84 4.78 -2.35
CA LEU A 153 12.40 5.54 -1.25
C LEU A 153 13.73 6.14 -1.69
N LEU A 154 13.75 7.46 -1.70
CA LEU A 154 14.90 8.27 -2.03
C LEU A 154 15.61 8.66 -0.75
N LYS A 155 16.93 8.54 -0.73
CA LYS A 155 17.75 9.15 0.33
C LYS A 155 18.19 10.51 -0.19
N SER A 156 17.71 11.57 0.44
CA SER A 156 18.09 12.95 0.13
C SER A 156 19.15 13.46 1.10
N MET A 157 19.99 14.38 0.63
CA MET A 157 20.80 15.19 1.53
C MET A 157 19.93 16.31 2.10
N GLU A 158 19.85 16.42 3.42
CA GLU A 158 19.30 17.62 4.07
C GLU A 158 20.28 18.76 3.84
N LEU A 159 19.83 19.79 3.12
CA LEU A 159 20.53 21.07 3.06
C LEU A 159 20.19 21.81 4.35
N ASN A 160 21.10 21.79 5.33
CA ASN A 160 21.04 22.71 6.46
C ASN A 160 21.29 24.13 5.93
N LEU A 161 20.21 24.86 5.64
CA LEU A 161 20.24 26.30 5.42
C LEU A 161 20.39 27.04 6.76
N GLU A 162 21.49 26.79 7.46
CA GLU A 162 22.02 27.74 8.45
C GLU A 162 23.17 28.49 7.80
N ALA A 163 22.83 29.50 6.98
CA ALA A 163 23.78 30.44 6.43
C ALA A 163 23.15 31.85 6.40
N THR A 164 23.42 32.58 7.48
CA THR A 164 23.64 34.04 7.53
C THR A 164 22.45 34.97 7.27
N ILE A 165 21.89 35.50 8.36
CA ILE A 165 21.50 36.92 8.48
C ILE A 165 22.33 37.52 9.61
#